data_AF-A0A2N9JK78-F1
#
_entry.id   AF-A0A2N9JK78-F1
#
_cell.length_a   1.000
_cell.length_b   1.000
_cell.length_c   1.000
_cell.angle_alpha   90.00
_cell.angle_beta   90.00
_cell.angle_gamma   90.00
#
_symmetry.space_group_name_H-M   'P 1'
#
loop_
_entity.id
_entity.type
_entity.pdbx_description
1 polymer ?
#
loop_
_entity_poly.entity_id
_entity_poly.type
_entity_poly.pdbx_seq_one_letter_code
_entity_poly.pdbx_strand_id
1 'polypeptide(L)'
;MRFLGPRRYFGVQNPDVADDLRSWYDESEREFGAGRIRSGESGLPAGENVALIDQLGGEPGYGNWAAFRPPAALALDESHPVSPTLRLADGRPFTFIAATAGYPWVAHGPDAILMFFEPETRTSVFTFDWS
;
A
#
# COMPACT_ATOMS: atom_id res chain seq x y z
N MET A 1 10.59 8.37 9.71
CA MET A 1 10.04 7.31 8.83
C MET A 1 10.87 7.32 7.55
N ARG A 2 11.45 6.18 7.14
CA ARG A 2 12.27 6.09 5.91
C ARG A 2 11.43 5.42 4.83
N PHE A 3 11.08 6.16 3.78
CA PHE A 3 10.37 5.60 2.63
C PHE A 3 11.34 4.76 1.79
N LEU A 4 11.03 3.49 1.58
CA LEU A 4 11.89 2.54 0.86
C LEU A 4 11.48 2.32 -0.61
N GLY A 5 10.31 2.81 -1.01
CA GLY A 5 9.91 2.85 -2.42
C GLY A 5 10.58 4.02 -3.16
N PRO A 6 10.77 3.94 -4.49
CA PRO A 6 11.04 5.14 -5.24
C PRO A 6 9.82 6.07 -5.14
N ARG A 7 10.04 7.35 -4.81
CA ARG A 7 8.98 8.38 -4.67
C ARG A 7 8.03 8.50 -5.89
N ARG A 8 8.38 7.88 -7.02
CA ARG A 8 7.65 7.91 -8.28
C ARG A 8 7.24 6.52 -8.78
N TYR A 9 7.16 5.52 -7.90
CA TYR A 9 6.97 4.11 -8.30
C TYR A 9 5.84 3.88 -9.32
N PHE A 10 4.69 4.55 -9.20
CA PHE A 10 3.58 4.41 -10.14
C PHE A 10 3.71 5.26 -11.42
N GLY A 11 4.51 6.34 -11.39
CA GLY A 11 4.69 7.24 -12.54
C GLY A 11 5.63 6.72 -13.62
N VAL A 12 6.41 5.66 -13.35
CA VAL A 12 7.42 5.15 -14.29
C VAL A 12 6.87 4.05 -15.21
N GLN A 13 5.73 3.44 -14.88
CA GLN A 13 5.25 2.23 -15.57
C GLN A 13 4.16 2.46 -16.63
N ASN A 14 3.57 3.66 -16.70
CA ASN A 14 2.54 3.96 -17.71
C ASN A 14 2.78 5.33 -18.37
N PRO A 15 3.41 5.37 -19.56
CA PRO A 15 3.74 6.62 -20.25
C PRO A 15 2.50 7.41 -20.68
N ASP A 16 1.35 6.74 -20.87
CA ASP A 16 0.12 7.37 -21.38
C ASP A 16 -0.57 8.26 -20.34
N VAL A 17 -0.27 8.06 -19.05
CA VAL A 17 -0.79 8.87 -17.92
C VAL A 17 0.32 9.60 -17.16
N ALA A 18 1.52 9.67 -17.74
CA ALA A 18 2.71 10.13 -17.05
C ALA A 18 2.67 11.61 -16.63
N ASP A 19 1.96 12.47 -17.37
CA ASP A 19 1.87 13.90 -17.04
C ASP A 19 0.82 14.18 -15.95
N ASP A 20 -0.32 13.50 -15.99
CA ASP A 20 -1.34 13.59 -14.94
C ASP A 20 -0.82 13.00 -13.62
N LEU A 21 -0.18 11.84 -13.68
CA LEU A 21 0.46 11.23 -12.51
C LEU A 21 1.55 12.14 -11.94
N ARG A 22 2.38 12.76 -12.79
CA ARG A 22 3.44 13.66 -12.33
C ARG A 22 2.87 14.90 -11.64
N SER A 23 1.83 15.50 -12.23
CA SER A 23 1.15 16.65 -11.64
C SER A 23 0.53 16.29 -10.28
N TRP A 24 -0.12 15.12 -10.20
CA TRP A 24 -0.69 14.61 -8.96
C TRP A 24 0.38 14.33 -7.89
N TYR A 25 1.54 13.80 -8.28
CA TYR A 25 2.68 13.58 -7.38
C TYR A 25 3.26 14.89 -6.84
N ASP A 26 3.53 15.85 -7.72
CA ASP A 26 4.14 17.13 -7.33
C ASP A 26 3.19 17.91 -6.40
N GLU A 27 1.88 17.85 -6.64
CA GLU A 27 0.86 18.42 -5.77
C GLU A 27 0.76 17.68 -4.43
N SER A 28 0.74 16.34 -4.43
CA SER A 28 0.66 15.53 -3.20
C SER A 28 1.87 15.71 -2.28
N GLU A 29 3.09 15.80 -2.83
CA GLU A 29 4.29 16.12 -2.06
C GLU A 29 4.23 17.53 -1.46
N ARG A 30 3.69 18.51 -2.19
CA ARG A 30 3.49 19.88 -1.69
C ARG A 30 2.50 19.92 -0.52
N GLU A 31 1.36 19.26 -0.65
CA GLU A 31 0.34 19.22 0.40
C GLU A 31 0.84 18.46 1.63
N PHE A 32 1.51 17.32 1.45
CA PHE A 32 2.14 16.57 2.53
C PHE A 32 3.19 17.41 3.28
N GLY A 33 4.05 18.13 2.55
CA GLY A 33 5.04 19.05 3.12
C GLY A 33 4.39 20.22 3.89
N ALA A 34 3.17 20.61 3.51
CA ALA A 34 2.36 21.60 4.23
C ALA A 34 1.56 21.01 5.41
N GLY A 35 1.71 19.73 5.72
CA GLY A 35 0.99 19.03 6.78
C GLY A 35 -0.49 18.75 6.44
N ARG A 36 -0.84 18.76 5.16
CA ARG A 36 -2.20 18.51 4.67
C ARG A 36 -2.26 17.13 4.00
N ILE A 37 -3.16 16.29 4.48
CA ILE A 37 -3.53 15.05 3.79
C ILE A 37 -4.74 15.40 2.94
N ARG A 38 -4.63 15.25 1.61
CA ARG A 38 -5.77 15.43 0.72
C ARG A 38 -6.76 14.29 1.01
N SER A 39 -7.92 14.58 1.58
CA SER A 39 -9.11 13.79 1.24
C SER A 39 -9.45 14.15 -0.20
N GLY A 40 -9.73 13.19 -1.08
CA GLY A 40 -10.13 13.45 -2.47
C GLY A 40 -11.27 14.48 -2.56
N GLU A 41 -11.59 14.94 -3.77
CA GLU A 41 -12.77 15.82 -4.00
C GLU A 41 -14.09 15.25 -3.44
N SER A 42 -14.12 13.97 -3.08
CA SER A 42 -15.18 13.28 -2.35
C SER A 42 -15.31 13.66 -0.86
N GLY A 43 -14.37 14.42 -0.28
CA GLY A 43 -14.26 14.55 1.18
C GLY A 43 -13.93 13.21 1.83
N LEU A 44 -13.83 13.17 3.16
CA LEU A 44 -14.13 11.93 3.87
C LEU A 44 -15.49 11.43 3.35
N PRO A 45 -15.68 10.11 3.11
CA PRO A 45 -16.90 9.59 2.51
C PRO A 45 -18.12 10.25 3.15
N ALA A 46 -18.89 10.96 2.33
CA ALA A 46 -20.04 11.71 2.79
C ALA A 46 -21.07 10.74 3.38
N GLY A 47 -21.12 10.64 4.70
CA GLY A 47 -22.31 10.21 5.44
C GLY A 47 -22.47 8.72 5.76
N GLU A 48 -21.52 7.84 5.43
CA GLU A 48 -21.60 6.43 5.83
C GLU A 48 -20.40 6.03 6.71
N ASN A 49 -20.64 5.18 7.71
CA ASN A 49 -19.60 4.61 8.58
C ASN A 49 -18.65 3.75 7.74
N VAL A 50 -17.70 4.39 7.06
CA VAL A 50 -16.64 3.69 6.36
C VAL A 50 -15.65 3.21 7.41
N ALA A 51 -15.45 1.89 7.47
CA ALA A 51 -14.43 1.31 8.31
C ALA A 51 -13.06 1.82 7.85
N LEU A 52 -12.40 2.59 8.73
CA LEU A 52 -11.02 3.04 8.49
C LEU A 52 -10.03 1.85 8.44
N ILE A 53 -10.42 0.73 9.06
CA ILE A 53 -9.70 -0.53 9.13
C ILE A 53 -10.75 -1.63 9.01
N ASP A 54 -10.67 -2.44 7.95
CA ASP A 54 -11.55 -3.59 7.73
C ASP A 54 -11.04 -4.84 8.46
N GLN A 55 -9.71 -4.95 8.59
CA GLN A 55 -9.05 -6.04 9.28
C GLN A 55 -7.89 -5.53 10.13
N LEU A 56 -7.80 -5.99 11.37
CA LEU A 56 -6.68 -5.75 12.27
C LEU A 56 -6.04 -7.09 12.68
N GLY A 57 -4.82 -7.33 12.22
CA GLY A 57 -4.07 -8.57 12.45
C GLY A 57 -4.65 -9.80 11.74
N GLY A 58 -4.13 -10.97 12.10
CA GLY A 58 -4.45 -12.24 11.44
C GLY A 58 -3.63 -12.44 10.16
N GLU A 59 -4.24 -13.12 9.18
CA GLU A 59 -3.60 -13.43 7.90
C GLU A 59 -4.09 -12.46 6.81
N PRO A 60 -3.20 -11.99 5.91
CA PRO A 60 -3.58 -11.09 4.81
C PRO A 60 -4.41 -11.78 3.70
N GLY A 61 -4.61 -13.10 3.79
CA GLY A 61 -5.18 -13.90 2.71
C GLY A 61 -4.24 -14.08 1.52
N TYR A 62 -4.72 -14.82 0.51
CA TYR A 62 -4.02 -14.98 -0.79
C TYR A 62 -4.72 -14.12 -1.84
N GLY A 63 -3.96 -13.25 -2.50
CA GLY A 63 -4.46 -12.34 -3.53
C GLY A 63 -3.35 -11.93 -4.49
N ASN A 64 -3.64 -11.05 -5.44
CA ASN A 64 -2.64 -10.62 -6.42
C ASN A 64 -1.57 -9.71 -5.83
N TRP A 65 -1.73 -9.22 -4.59
CA TRP A 65 -0.67 -8.55 -3.83
C TRP A 65 0.62 -9.39 -3.72
N ALA A 66 0.48 -10.71 -3.79
CA ALA A 66 1.59 -11.67 -3.77
C ALA A 66 1.84 -12.38 -5.11
N ALA A 67 1.10 -12.06 -6.18
CA ALA A 67 1.23 -12.75 -7.47
C ALA A 67 2.49 -12.33 -8.26
N PHE A 68 3.13 -11.22 -7.89
CA PHE A 68 4.29 -10.68 -8.58
C PHE A 68 5.52 -10.68 -7.67
N ARG A 69 6.69 -10.82 -8.30
CA ARG A 69 7.96 -10.70 -7.58
C ARG A 69 8.03 -9.32 -6.90
N PRO A 70 8.28 -9.26 -5.58
CA PRO A 70 8.39 -7.99 -4.88
C PRO A 70 9.70 -7.26 -5.25
N PRO A 71 9.84 -5.96 -4.92
CA PRO A 71 11.09 -5.23 -5.06
C PRO A 71 12.28 -5.94 -4.38
N ALA A 72 13.49 -5.75 -4.89
CA ALA A 72 14.70 -6.49 -4.44
C ALA A 72 15.03 -6.40 -2.93
N ALA A 73 14.48 -5.42 -2.21
CA ALA A 73 14.62 -5.31 -0.75
C ALA A 73 13.70 -6.26 0.03
N LEU A 74 12.78 -6.93 -0.66
CA LEU A 74 11.73 -7.77 -0.13
C LEU A 74 11.77 -9.16 -0.78
N ALA A 75 11.20 -10.14 -0.09
CA ALA A 75 11.02 -11.50 -0.58
C ALA A 75 9.65 -12.03 -0.14
N LEU A 76 9.07 -12.92 -0.94
CA LEU A 76 7.89 -13.68 -0.56
C LEU A 76 8.31 -15.12 -0.27
N ASP A 77 7.91 -15.61 0.90
CA ASP A 77 8.06 -17.00 1.32
C ASP A 77 6.71 -17.70 1.17
N GLU A 78 6.58 -18.49 0.10
CA GLU A 78 5.38 -19.22 -0.28
C GLU A 78 5.31 -20.62 0.34
N SER A 79 6.19 -20.93 1.30
CA SER A 79 6.17 -22.25 1.97
C SER A 79 4.93 -22.47 2.83
N HIS A 80 4.23 -21.39 3.20
CA HIS A 80 3.02 -21.45 4.01
C HIS A 80 1.78 -21.67 3.13
N PRO A 81 0.92 -22.67 3.43
CA PRO A 81 -0.10 -23.16 2.50
C PRO A 81 -1.32 -22.23 2.33
N VAL A 82 -1.47 -21.21 3.19
CA VAL A 82 -2.65 -20.32 3.20
C VAL A 82 -2.33 -18.93 2.65
N SER A 83 -1.15 -18.41 2.97
CA SER A 83 -0.74 -17.03 2.68
C SER A 83 0.78 -16.99 2.61
N PRO A 84 1.36 -16.31 1.62
CA PRO A 84 2.80 -16.12 1.58
C PRO A 84 3.24 -15.17 2.70
N THR A 85 4.38 -15.45 3.31
CA THR A 85 5.00 -14.58 4.31
C THR A 85 5.90 -13.56 3.63
N LEU A 86 5.61 -12.27 3.80
CA LEU A 86 6.49 -11.20 3.35
C LEU A 86 7.72 -11.14 4.25
N ARG A 87 8.91 -11.02 3.64
CA ARG A 87 10.19 -10.92 4.33
C ARG A 87 11.03 -9.78 3.77
N LEU A 88 11.92 -9.23 4.59
CA LEU A 88 13.07 -8.47 4.07
C LEU A 88 13.98 -9.42 3.28
N ALA A 89 14.78 -8.87 2.37
CA ALA A 89 15.74 -9.65 1.58
C ALA A 89 16.78 -10.42 2.44
N ASP A 90 16.99 -10.01 3.68
CA ASP A 90 17.83 -10.72 4.66
C ASP A 90 17.10 -11.81 5.45
N GLY A 91 15.82 -12.09 5.12
CA GLY A 91 15.02 -13.18 5.67
C GLY A 91 14.11 -12.79 6.84
N ARG A 92 14.24 -11.58 7.39
CA ARG A 92 13.40 -11.16 8.52
C ARG A 92 11.92 -11.05 8.13
N PRO A 93 11.00 -11.70 8.87
CA PRO A 93 9.59 -11.72 8.52
C PRO A 93 8.92 -10.40 8.89
N PHE A 94 8.00 -9.98 8.03
CA PHE A 94 7.03 -8.96 8.39
C PHE A 94 5.82 -9.59 9.09
N THR A 95 5.22 -8.83 10.01
CA THR A 95 3.90 -9.13 10.57
C THR A 95 2.84 -8.34 9.80
N PHE A 96 1.75 -9.00 9.40
CA PHE A 96 0.57 -8.31 8.89
C PHE A 96 -0.11 -7.54 10.02
N ILE A 97 -0.39 -6.25 9.80
CA ILE A 97 -0.93 -5.35 10.82
C ILE A 97 -2.39 -5.04 10.55
N ALA A 98 -2.72 -4.61 9.33
CA ALA A 98 -4.08 -4.18 9.02
C ALA A 98 -4.34 -4.17 7.51
N ALA A 99 -5.62 -4.21 7.14
CA ALA A 99 -6.10 -3.92 5.80
C ALA A 99 -7.34 -3.03 5.80
N THR A 100 -7.52 -2.26 4.74
CA THR A 100 -8.75 -1.51 4.43
C THR A 100 -8.94 -1.39 2.93
N ALA A 101 -10.18 -1.31 2.47
CA ALA A 101 -10.50 -1.04 1.08
C ALA A 101 -10.02 0.35 0.61
N GLY A 102 -9.67 0.45 -0.67
CA GLY A 102 -9.30 1.69 -1.34
C GLY A 102 -10.48 2.45 -1.95
N TYR A 103 -11.55 1.74 -2.34
CA TYR A 103 -12.73 2.34 -2.99
C TYR A 103 -13.46 3.44 -2.20
N PRO A 104 -13.42 3.51 -0.84
CA PRO A 104 -14.02 4.63 -0.12
C PRO A 104 -13.27 5.95 -0.29
N TRP A 105 -12.02 5.90 -0.77
CA TRP A 105 -11.14 7.06 -0.89
C TRP A 105 -10.99 7.53 -2.33
N VAL A 106 -11.07 6.61 -3.29
CA VAL A 106 -10.96 6.85 -4.73
C VAL A 106 -11.90 5.90 -5.46
N ALA A 107 -12.66 6.39 -6.46
CA ALA A 107 -13.71 5.63 -7.16
C ALA A 107 -13.27 4.29 -7.79
N HIS A 108 -11.97 4.08 -7.99
CA HIS A 108 -11.36 2.86 -8.51
C HIS A 108 -10.16 2.45 -7.66
N GLY A 109 -10.29 2.53 -6.34
CA GLY A 109 -9.26 2.08 -5.40
C GLY A 109 -9.15 0.55 -5.33
N PRO A 110 -8.05 0.04 -4.76
CA PRO A 110 -7.83 -1.40 -4.55
C PRO A 110 -8.90 -2.03 -3.65
N ASP A 111 -9.08 -3.34 -3.76
CA ASP A 111 -9.95 -4.10 -2.86
C ASP A 111 -9.36 -4.17 -1.44
N ALA A 112 -8.03 -4.20 -1.33
CA ALA A 112 -7.33 -4.07 -0.06
C ALA A 112 -6.03 -3.28 -0.17
N ILE A 113 -5.84 -2.33 0.73
CA ILE A 113 -4.56 -1.72 1.08
C ILE A 113 -4.04 -2.47 2.30
N LEU A 114 -2.92 -3.17 2.16
CA LEU A 114 -2.35 -4.01 3.21
C LEU A 114 -1.15 -3.32 3.86
N MET A 115 -1.08 -3.37 5.19
CA MET A 115 0.04 -2.86 5.98
C MET A 115 0.79 -4.00 6.68
N PHE A 116 2.10 -4.01 6.48
CA PHE A 116 3.03 -4.95 7.10
C PHE A 116 4.09 -4.19 7.91
N PHE A 117 4.56 -4.78 9.00
CA PHE A 117 5.60 -4.19 9.84
C PHE A 117 6.67 -5.20 10.26
N GLU A 118 7.93 -4.82 10.12
CA GLU A 118 9.10 -5.53 10.63
C GLU A 118 9.72 -4.70 11.77
N PRO A 119 9.74 -5.23 13.01
CA PRO A 119 10.02 -4.42 14.20
C PRO A 119 11.50 -4.06 14.42
N GLU A 120 12.46 -4.86 13.97
CA GLU A 120 13.88 -4.64 14.24
C GLU A 120 14.43 -3.44 13.47
N THR A 121 14.13 -3.35 12.17
CA THR A 121 14.49 -2.20 11.33
C THR A 121 13.46 -1.08 11.39
N ARG A 122 12.31 -1.35 12.02
CA ARG A 122 11.14 -0.45 12.06
C ARG A 122 10.69 -0.10 10.65
N THR A 123 10.62 -1.11 9.79
CA THR A 123 10.22 -0.96 8.40
C THR A 123 8.75 -1.27 8.25
N SER A 124 8.02 -0.39 7.58
CA SER A 124 6.64 -0.62 7.16
C SER A 124 6.59 -0.84 5.66
N VAL A 125 5.81 -1.82 5.22
CA VAL A 125 5.48 -2.04 3.80
C VAL A 125 3.98 -1.85 3.63
N PHE A 126 3.63 -1.06 2.63
CA PHE A 126 2.27 -0.97 2.11
C PHE A 126 2.25 -1.64 0.73
N THR A 127 1.25 -2.48 0.51
CA THR A 127 0.98 -3.11 -0.78
C THR A 127 -0.52 -3.14 -1.04
N PHE A 128 -0.91 -3.54 -2.25
CA PHE A 128 -2.27 -3.46 -2.72
C PHE A 128 -2.72 -4.80 -3.30
N ASP A 129 -3.94 -5.18 -2.98
CA ASP A 129 -4.66 -6.28 -3.61
C ASP A 129 -5.77 -5.70 -4.49
N TRP A 130 -5.85 -6.20 -5.72
CA TRP A 130 -6.76 -5.75 -6.76
C TRP A 130 -7.53 -6.93 -7.36
N SER A 131 -8.76 -6.70 -7.78
CA SER A 131 -9.55 -7.57 -8.67
C SER A 131 -9.79 -6.95 -10.04
#